data_AF-Q05CB6-F1
#
_entry.id   AF-Q05CB6-F1
#
_cell.length_a   1.000
_cell.length_b   1.000
_cell.length_c   1.000
_cell.angle_alpha   90.00
_cell.angle_beta   90.00
_cell.angle_gamma   90.00
#
_symmetry.space_group_name_H-M   'P 1'
#
loop_
_entity.id
_entity.type
_entity.pdbx_description
1 polymer ?
#
loop_
_entity_poly.entity_id
_entity_poly.type
_entity_poly.pdbx_seq_one_letter_code
_entity_poly.pdbx_strand_id
1 'polypeptide(L)' 'MIIRTMLYTPQEMKQITEIQAQTEGINISEEALSHLGEIGTKTTPTYSVQLLTPANLLAKINWRDKH' A
#
# COMPACT_ATOMS: atom_id res chain seq x y z
N MET A 1 -16.36 12.46 -25.21
CA MET A 1 -16.45 12.86 -23.79
C MET A 1 -15.10 12.55 -23.14
N ILE A 2 -14.41 13.55 -22.61
CA ILE A 2 -13.10 13.36 -21.95
C ILE A 2 -13.36 13.41 -20.44
N ILE A 3 -13.15 12.30 -19.74
CA ILE A 3 -13.28 12.22 -18.28
C ILE A 3 -11.92 12.55 -17.69
N ARG A 4 -11.86 13.53 -16.78
CA ARG A 4 -10.63 13.92 -16.07
C ARG A 4 -10.47 13.04 -14.84
N THR A 5 -9.32 12.40 -14.70
CA THR A 5 -8.93 11.73 -13.46
C THR A 5 -8.40 12.76 -12.47
N MET A 6 -8.79 12.63 -11.20
CA MET A 6 -8.31 13.48 -10.11
C MET A 6 -7.24 12.73 -9.32
N LEU A 7 -6.36 13.48 -8.66
CA LEU A 7 -5.38 12.90 -7.75
C LEU A 7 -6.10 12.39 -6.51
N TYR A 8 -5.71 11.20 -6.04
CA TYR A 8 -6.24 10.62 -4.82
C TYR A 8 -5.73 11.36 -3.59
N THR A 9 -6.60 11.49 -2.59
CA THR A 9 -6.23 11.98 -1.26
C THR A 9 -5.43 10.91 -0.50
N PRO A 10 -4.64 11.29 0.53
CA PRO A 10 -3.90 10.32 1.36
C PRO A 10 -4.80 9.26 2.01
N GLN A 11 -6.05 9.60 2.34
CA GLN A 11 -7.03 8.64 2.85
C GLN A 11 -7.46 7.63 1.80
N GLU A 12 -7.79 8.07 0.59
CA GLU A 12 -8.14 7.16 -0.51
C GLU A 12 -6.94 6.27 -0.87
N MET A 13 -5.72 6.81 -0.83
CA MET A 13 -4.49 6.05 -1.05
C MET A 13 -4.28 4.94 -0.01
N LYS A 14 -4.57 5.21 1.27
CA LYS A 14 -4.59 4.18 2.32
C LYS A 14 -5.61 3.09 1.99
N GLN A 15 -6.85 3.46 1.68
CA GLN A 15 -7.92 2.50 1.38
C GLN A 15 -7.59 1.62 0.17
N ILE A 16 -7.05 2.21 -0.91
CA ILE A 16 -6.62 1.46 -2.09
C ILE A 16 -5.54 0.44 -1.71
N THR A 17 -4.54 0.88 -0.95
CA THR A 17 -3.43 0.03 -0.51
C THR A 17 -3.92 -1.11 0.40
N GLU A 18 -4.89 -0.84 1.27
CA GLU A 18 -5.50 -1.83 2.16
C GLU A 18 -6.28 -2.90 1.40
N ILE A 19 -7.14 -2.50 0.46
CA ILE A 19 -7.88 -3.43 -0.41
C ILE A 19 -6.91 -4.32 -1.17
N GLN A 20 -5.80 -3.76 -1.64
CA GLN A 20 -4.80 -4.48 -2.41
C GLN A 20 -4.01 -5.46 -1.54
N ALA A 21 -3.61 -5.06 -0.34
CA ALA A 21 -2.99 -5.94 0.65
C ALA A 21 -3.92 -7.11 1.01
N GLN A 22 -5.21 -6.86 1.22
CA GLN A 22 -6.21 -7.91 1.45
C GLN A 22 -6.36 -8.85 0.25
N THR A 23 -6.35 -8.31 -0.97
CA THR A 23 -6.43 -9.11 -2.22
C THR A 23 -5.22 -10.02 -2.39
N GLU A 24 -4.02 -9.55 -2.02
CA GLU A 24 -2.79 -10.34 -2.04
C GLU A 24 -2.61 -11.23 -0.79
N GLY A 25 -3.50 -11.15 0.19
CA GLY A 25 -3.42 -11.91 1.44
C GLY A 25 -2.26 -11.49 2.34
N ILE A 26 -1.85 -10.22 2.26
CA ILE A 26 -0.73 -9.64 3.01
C ILE A 26 -1.28 -8.91 4.23
N ASN A 27 -0.87 -9.34 5.42
CA ASN A 27 -1.22 -8.63 6.65
C ASN A 27 -0.22 -7.49 6.88
N ILE A 28 -0.72 -6.25 6.91
CA ILE A 28 0.07 -5.04 7.14
C ILE A 28 -0.43 -4.31 8.38
N SER A 29 0.50 -3.81 9.18
CA SER A 29 0.18 -2.97 10.34
C SER A 29 -0.25 -1.57 9.91
N GLU A 30 -1.07 -0.92 10.73
CA GLU A 30 -1.60 0.42 10.45
C GLU A 30 -0.49 1.48 10.28
N GLU A 31 0.62 1.35 11.01
CA GLU A 31 1.82 2.19 10.88
C GLU A 31 2.47 2.05 9.51
N ALA A 32 2.63 0.82 9.02
CA ALA A 32 3.19 0.54 7.70
C ALA A 32 2.25 1.04 6.59
N LEU A 33 0.94 0.90 6.79
CA LEU A 33 -0.09 1.42 5.88
C LEU A 33 -0.07 2.96 5.82
N SER A 34 0.21 3.63 6.95
CA SER A 34 0.41 5.08 7.00
C SER A 34 1.64 5.54 6.24
N HIS A 35 2.76 4.85 6.41
CA HIS A 35 3.96 5.14 5.63
C HIS A 35 3.77 4.89 4.13
N LEU A 36 3.10 3.81 3.74
CA LEU A 36 2.80 3.53 2.32
C LEU A 36 1.84 4.54 1.70
N GLY A 37 0.88 5.07 2.48
CA GLY A 37 -0.02 6.14 2.04
C GLY A 37 0.71 7.46 1.79
N GLU A 38 1.66 7.84 2.64
CA GLU A 38 2.51 9.02 2.43
C GLU A 38 3.41 8.88 1.20
N ILE A 39 4.03 7.71 1.02
CA ILE A 39 4.87 7.41 -0.14
C ILE A 39 4.04 7.45 -1.42
N GLY A 40 2.83 6.89 -1.40
CA GLY A 40 1.91 6.86 -2.53
C GLY A 40 1.41 8.25 -2.92
N THR A 41 1.20 9.12 -1.93
CA THR A 41 0.81 10.53 -2.17
C THR A 41 1.95 11.31 -2.84
N LYS A 42 3.21 11.00 -2.50
CA LYS A 42 4.41 11.65 -3.09
C LYS A 42 4.79 11.09 -4.47
N THR A 43 4.32 9.90 -4.83
CA THR A 43 4.71 9.19 -6.05
C THR A 43 3.50 8.89 -6.92
N THR A 44 3.02 7.65 -6.91
CA THR A 44 1.83 7.18 -7.61
C THR A 44 1.20 6.01 -6.83
N PRO A 45 -0.10 5.74 -7.01
CA PRO A 45 -0.77 4.60 -6.39
C PRO A 45 -0.10 3.25 -6.71
N THR A 46 0.34 3.08 -7.95
CA THR A 46 1.00 1.86 -8.43
C THR A 46 2.32 1.59 -7.69
N TYR A 47 3.00 2.63 -7.23
CA TYR A 47 4.27 2.49 -6.52
C TYR A 47 4.08 1.92 -5.11
N SER A 48 3.08 2.41 -4.37
CA SER A 48 2.76 1.86 -3.03
C SER A 48 2.40 0.37 -3.09
N VAL A 49 1.68 -0.03 -4.13
CA VAL A 49 1.32 -1.43 -4.38
C VAL A 49 2.55 -2.28 -4.67
N GLN A 50 3.42 -1.83 -5.56
CA GLN A 50 4.65 -2.55 -5.92
C GLN A 50 5.58 -2.75 -4.73
N LEU A 51 5.46 -1.94 -3.67
CA LEU A 51 6.22 -2.09 -2.43
C LEU A 51 5.62 -3.13 -1.47
N LEU A 52 4.35 -3.51 -1.61
CA LEU A 52 3.70 -4.52 -0.77
C LEU A 52 4.36 -5.89 -0.92
N THR A 53 4.60 -6.34 -2.14
CA THR A 53 5.20 -7.65 -2.44
C THR A 53 6.62 -7.82 -1.87
N PRO A 54 7.59 -6.89 -2.11
CA PRO A 54 8.92 -7.00 -1.53
C PRO A 54 8.92 -6.77 -0.02
N ALA A 55 8.05 -5.91 0.53
CA ALA A 55 7.93 -5.73 1.98
C ALA A 55 7.43 -7.01 2.66
N ASN A 56 6.47 -7.71 2.05
CA ASN A 56 5.99 -9.00 2.55
C ASN A 56 7.05 -10.09 2.46
N LEU A 57 7.80 -10.17 1.35
CA LEU A 57 8.92 -11.11 1.24
C LEU A 57 9.99 -10.85 2.31
N LEU A 58 10.35 -9.58 2.54
CA LEU A 58 11.27 -9.19 3.61
C LEU A 58 10.71 -9.53 4.99
N ALA A 59 9.41 -9.35 5.24
CA ALA A 59 8.77 -9.72 6.50
C ALA A 59 8.84 -11.23 6.75
N LYS A 60 8.61 -12.05 5.71
CA LYS A 60 8.75 -13.52 5.77
C LYS A 60 10.19 -13.95 6.04
N ILE A 61 11.18 -13.34 5.37
CA ILE A 61 12.60 -13.63 5.59
C ILE A 61 13.02 -13.24 7.02
N ASN A 62 12.53 -12.09 7.51
CA ASN A 62 12.85 -11.57 8.83
C ASN A 62 12.01 -12.21 9.97
N TRP A 63 11.30 -13.31 9.72
CA TRP A 63 10.43 -13.99 10.70
C TRP A 63 9.42 -13.07 11.41
N ARG A 64 9.02 -11.96 10.75
CA ARG A 64 8.06 -10.99 11.28
C ARG A 64 6.60 -11.36 11.02
N ASP A 65 6.34 -12.57 10.53
CA ASP A 65 5.02 -13.06 10.08
C ASP A 65 3.97 -13.21 11.22
N LYS A 66 4.26 -12.75 12.44
CA LYS A 66 3.42 -12.99 13.62
C LYS A 66 3.36 -11.89 14.69
N HIS A 67 3.80 -10.67 14.39
CA HIS A 67 3.62 -9.55 15.32
C HIS A 67 2.90 -8.37 14.68
#